data_AF-L0A241-F1
#
_entry.id   AF-L0A241-F1
#
_cell.length_a   1.000
_cell.length_b   1.000
_cell.length_c   1.000
_cell.angle_alpha   90.00
_cell.angle_beta   90.00
_cell.angle_gamma   90.00
#
_symmetry.space_group_name_H-M   'P 1'
#
loop_
_entity.id
_entity.type
_entity.pdbx_description
1 polymer ?
#
loop_
_entity_poly.entity_id
_entity_poly.type
_entity_poly.pdbx_seq_one_letter_code
_entity_poly.pdbx_strand_id
1 'polypeptide(L)'
;MSNFTLKLCRKCGQSFPATTEHFYQEKKKSGGPTFCSPCIPCRQATARTAASTRYHDNPELYHSRRANRSEDQKEAKRKYNQRWSYQNRQQKAERSRNRAVSPEAAVRRDRAKVVRAKESRARASRPYKSRDLIVIAGRQQGFCYYCQRPFDFAGLSRPTVDHRTPKARGGTDDLDNIVLACLNCNQRKGPKTADEFQAYLREYP
;
A
#
# COMPACT_ATOMS: atom_id res chain seq x y z
N MET A 1 27.35 -1.05 16.76
CA MET A 1 26.71 -2.33 16.37
C MET A 1 25.43 -2.46 17.18
N SER A 2 24.28 -2.27 16.54
CA SER A 2 22.99 -2.29 17.23
C SER A 2 22.63 -3.74 17.60
N ASN A 3 22.71 -4.05 18.90
CA ASN A 3 22.40 -5.36 19.48
C ASN A 3 20.88 -5.58 19.48
N PHE A 4 20.33 -6.06 18.37
CA PHE A 4 18.93 -6.46 18.31
C PHE A 4 18.78 -7.91 18.74
N THR A 5 17.90 -8.16 19.71
CA THR A 5 17.52 -9.53 20.08
C THR A 5 16.80 -10.19 18.90
N LEU A 6 17.31 -11.31 18.41
CA LEU A 6 16.65 -12.09 17.36
C LEU A 6 15.50 -12.92 17.93
N LYS A 7 14.40 -12.99 17.19
CA LYS A 7 13.19 -13.75 17.52
C LYS A 7 12.81 -14.67 16.36
N LEU A 8 12.53 -15.93 16.67
CA LEU A 8 12.09 -16.92 15.70
C LEU A 8 10.59 -16.76 15.36
N CYS A 9 10.28 -16.72 14.06
CA CYS A 9 8.91 -16.81 13.56
C CYS A 9 8.42 -18.26 13.61
N ARG A 10 7.37 -18.54 14.39
CA ARG A 10 6.80 -19.91 14.50
C ARG A 10 6.05 -20.40 13.25
N LYS A 11 5.87 -19.56 12.22
CA LYS A 11 5.16 -19.90 10.98
C LYS A 11 6.12 -20.29 9.85
N CYS A 12 7.13 -19.46 9.58
CA CYS A 12 8.12 -19.74 8.53
C CYS A 12 9.44 -20.29 9.06
N GLY A 13 9.65 -20.35 10.38
CA GLY A 13 10.88 -20.86 10.99
C GLY A 13 12.09 -19.94 10.87
N GLN A 14 11.94 -18.72 10.32
CA GLN A 14 13.04 -17.78 10.16
C GLN A 14 13.21 -16.88 11.40
N SER A 15 14.45 -16.51 11.70
CA SER A 15 14.81 -15.60 12.79
C SER A 15 14.93 -14.16 12.30
N PHE A 16 14.28 -13.22 13.01
CA PHE A 16 14.25 -11.81 12.65
C PHE A 16 14.54 -10.91 13.87
N PRO A 17 15.06 -9.70 13.70
CA PRO A 17 15.16 -8.72 14.79
C PRO A 17 13.80 -8.50 15.47
N ALA A 18 13.78 -8.49 16.80
CA ALA A 18 12.57 -8.23 17.58
C ALA A 18 12.21 -6.72 17.54
N THR A 19 11.76 -6.25 16.38
CA THR A 19 11.37 -4.86 16.11
C THR A 19 9.97 -4.80 15.50
N THR A 20 9.37 -3.60 15.52
CA THR A 20 8.05 -3.34 14.91
C THR A 20 8.03 -3.49 13.40
N GLU A 21 9.20 -3.55 12.77
CA GLU A 21 9.37 -3.80 11.33
C GLU A 21 9.11 -5.27 10.98
N HIS A 22 9.43 -6.19 11.89
CA HIS A 22 9.38 -7.63 11.63
C HIS A 22 8.25 -8.33 12.39
N PHE A 23 7.82 -7.76 13.53
CA PHE A 23 6.75 -8.30 14.37
C PHE A 23 5.81 -7.19 14.83
N TYR A 24 4.52 -7.49 14.97
CA TYR A 24 3.61 -6.55 15.62
C TYR A 24 3.89 -6.49 17.13
N GLN A 25 3.91 -5.28 17.66
CA GLN A 25 4.03 -5.02 19.09
C GLN A 25 2.67 -5.22 19.77
N GLU A 26 2.67 -5.97 20.87
CA GLU A 26 1.50 -6.26 21.71
C GLU A 26 1.71 -5.65 23.09
N LYS A 27 0.65 -5.07 23.65
CA LYS A 27 0.67 -4.47 24.99
C LYS A 27 0.36 -5.56 26.02
N LYS A 28 1.29 -5.86 26.93
CA LYS A 28 0.99 -6.68 28.12
C LYS A 28 0.26 -5.86 29.19
N LYS A 29 -0.55 -6.53 30.02
CA LYS A 29 -1.15 -5.94 31.23
C LYS A 29 -0.09 -5.40 32.22
N SER A 30 1.13 -5.93 32.19
CA SER A 30 2.25 -5.58 33.07
C SER A 30 3.21 -4.49 32.51
N GLY A 31 2.81 -3.75 31.47
CA GLY A 31 3.47 -2.48 31.13
C GLY A 31 4.69 -2.51 30.20
N GLY A 32 5.06 -3.68 29.63
CA GLY A 32 6.18 -3.78 28.66
C GLY A 32 5.72 -4.11 27.23
N PRO A 33 6.39 -3.57 26.19
CA PRO A 33 6.11 -3.95 24.82
C PRO A 33 6.67 -5.34 24.49
N THR A 34 5.82 -6.24 23.98
CA THR A 34 6.26 -7.57 23.54
C THR A 34 5.86 -7.86 22.10
N PHE A 35 6.71 -8.55 21.34
CA PHE A 35 6.47 -8.83 19.93
C PHE A 35 5.72 -10.16 19.71
N CYS A 36 4.74 -10.17 18.80
CA CYS A 36 3.95 -11.33 18.44
C CYS A 36 4.81 -12.47 17.87
N SER A 37 4.36 -13.73 17.97
CA SER A 37 5.18 -14.89 17.56
C SER A 37 5.39 -15.05 16.05
N PRO A 38 4.38 -14.87 15.17
CA PRO A 38 4.60 -14.88 13.73
C PRO A 38 5.16 -13.53 13.25
N CYS A 39 6.03 -13.54 12.24
CA CYS A 39 6.44 -12.30 11.57
C CYS A 39 5.26 -11.63 10.86
N ILE A 40 5.37 -10.32 10.62
CA ILE A 40 4.33 -9.51 9.97
C ILE A 40 3.83 -10.14 8.66
N PRO A 41 4.71 -10.59 7.72
CA PRO A 41 4.27 -11.25 6.49
C PRO A 41 3.45 -12.52 6.74
N CYS A 42 3.93 -13.44 7.59
CA CYS A 42 3.21 -14.67 7.90
C CYS A 42 1.86 -14.39 8.60
N ARG A 43 1.80 -13.38 9.48
CA ARG A 43 0.56 -12.98 10.14
C ARG A 43 -0.42 -12.37 9.15
N GLN A 44 0.03 -11.51 8.24
CA GLN A 44 -0.80 -10.90 7.20
C GLN A 44 -1.30 -11.94 6.18
N ALA A 45 -0.45 -12.87 5.76
CA ALA A 45 -0.81 -13.98 4.88
C ALA A 45 -1.89 -14.86 5.54
N THR A 46 -1.68 -15.23 6.82
CA THR A 46 -2.68 -15.97 7.61
C THR A 46 -3.96 -15.16 7.82
N ALA A 47 -3.90 -13.84 7.98
CA ALA A 47 -5.10 -13.01 8.14
C ALA A 47 -5.91 -12.89 6.85
N ARG A 48 -5.25 -12.85 5.69
CA ARG A 48 -5.90 -12.83 4.37
C ARG A 48 -6.57 -14.17 4.07
N THR A 49 -5.87 -15.29 4.29
CA THR A 49 -6.47 -16.62 4.17
C THR A 49 -7.56 -16.78 5.22
N ALA A 50 -7.32 -16.51 6.50
CA ALA A 50 -8.34 -16.59 7.54
C ALA A 50 -9.57 -15.71 7.27
N ALA A 51 -9.46 -14.55 6.60
CA ALA A 51 -10.63 -13.76 6.21
C ALA A 51 -11.46 -14.44 5.10
N SER A 52 -10.79 -15.05 4.11
CA SER A 52 -11.41 -15.83 3.03
C SER A 52 -11.99 -17.16 3.55
N THR A 53 -11.17 -17.90 4.29
CA THR A 53 -11.45 -19.17 4.94
C THR A 53 -12.55 -19.03 5.99
N ARG A 54 -12.63 -17.95 6.79
CA ARG A 54 -13.77 -17.73 7.73
C ARG A 54 -15.12 -17.64 7.03
N TYR A 55 -15.17 -17.15 5.79
CA TYR A 55 -16.41 -17.11 5.02
C TYR A 55 -16.74 -18.47 4.41
N HIS A 56 -15.73 -19.23 3.95
CA HIS A 56 -15.93 -20.54 3.33
C HIS A 56 -16.12 -21.69 4.33
N ASP A 57 -15.35 -21.71 5.42
CA ASP A 57 -15.39 -22.75 6.46
C ASP A 57 -16.56 -22.57 7.41
N ASN A 58 -17.05 -21.34 7.59
CA ASN A 58 -18.19 -21.07 8.46
C ASN A 58 -19.03 -19.87 7.97
N PRO A 59 -19.66 -20.01 6.79
CA PRO A 59 -20.56 -18.99 6.25
C PRO A 59 -21.68 -18.69 7.24
N GLU A 60 -22.19 -19.70 7.95
CA GLU A 60 -23.20 -19.55 9.01
C GLU A 60 -22.74 -18.63 10.14
N LEU A 61 -21.49 -18.70 10.61
CA LEU A 61 -20.96 -17.79 11.63
C LEU A 61 -20.83 -16.35 11.11
N TYR A 62 -20.46 -16.18 9.84
CA TYR A 62 -20.39 -14.87 9.21
C TYR A 62 -21.79 -14.25 9.05
N HIS A 63 -22.76 -15.02 8.54
CA HIS A 63 -24.15 -14.60 8.39
C HIS A 63 -24.81 -14.36 9.75
N SER A 64 -24.59 -15.24 10.74
CA SER A 64 -25.09 -15.07 12.10
C SER A 64 -24.49 -13.85 12.79
N ARG A 65 -23.20 -13.53 12.67
CA ARG A 65 -22.66 -12.26 13.20
C ARG A 65 -23.30 -11.03 12.58
N ARG A 66 -23.63 -11.09 11.28
CA ARG A 66 -24.33 -10.01 10.58
C ARG A 66 -25.80 -9.92 10.99
N ALA A 67 -26.43 -11.06 11.31
CA ALA A 67 -27.81 -11.20 11.78
C ALA A 67 -27.97 -10.83 13.27
N ASN A 68 -26.99 -11.23 14.10
CA ASN A 68 -26.86 -11.04 15.56
C ASN A 68 -26.37 -9.64 15.94
N ARG A 69 -26.48 -8.65 15.04
CA ARG A 69 -26.52 -7.27 15.52
C ARG A 69 -27.72 -7.18 16.44
N SER A 70 -27.49 -6.75 17.69
CA SER A 70 -28.60 -6.59 18.62
C SER A 70 -29.64 -5.67 18.01
N GLU A 71 -30.91 -5.87 18.35
CA GLU A 71 -31.96 -4.97 17.89
C GLU A 71 -31.66 -3.52 18.26
N ASP A 72 -31.05 -3.28 19.43
CA ASP A 72 -30.56 -1.96 19.85
C ASP A 72 -29.54 -1.36 18.86
N GLN A 73 -28.61 -2.15 18.33
CA GLN A 73 -27.63 -1.69 17.35
C GLN A 73 -28.29 -1.36 16.01
N LYS A 74 -29.27 -2.18 15.60
CA LYS A 74 -30.05 -1.93 14.38
C LYS A 74 -30.89 -0.65 14.55
N GLU A 75 -31.53 -0.49 15.70
CA GLU A 75 -32.36 0.65 16.05
C GLU A 75 -31.53 1.94 16.16
N ALA A 76 -30.40 1.90 16.86
CA ALA A 76 -29.47 3.03 16.93
C ALA A 76 -29.02 3.47 15.53
N LYS A 77 -28.74 2.52 14.63
CA LYS A 77 -28.40 2.82 13.24
C LYS A 77 -29.57 3.41 12.46
N ARG A 78 -30.80 2.90 12.66
CA ARG A 78 -32.03 3.45 12.05
C ARG A 78 -32.27 4.88 12.53
N LYS A 79 -32.25 5.13 13.84
CA LYS A 79 -32.38 6.47 14.47
C LYS A 79 -31.34 7.44 13.94
N TYR A 80 -30.07 7.02 13.87
CA TYR A 80 -29.01 7.83 13.28
C TYR A 80 -29.29 8.17 11.81
N ASN A 81 -29.66 7.18 10.98
CA ASN A 81 -29.94 7.39 9.57
C ASN A 81 -31.17 8.29 9.36
N GLN A 82 -32.21 8.13 10.18
CA GLN A 82 -33.42 8.95 10.16
C GLN A 82 -33.07 10.40 10.50
N ARG A 83 -32.35 10.63 11.60
CA ARG A 83 -31.87 11.96 12.01
C ARG A 83 -31.03 12.61 10.91
N TRP A 84 -30.06 11.87 10.37
CA TRP A 84 -29.21 12.36 9.29
C TRP A 84 -30.03 12.72 8.04
N SER A 85 -30.99 11.89 7.65
CA SER A 85 -31.84 12.15 6.49
C SER A 85 -32.74 13.36 6.69
N TYR A 86 -33.28 13.54 7.91
CA TYR A 86 -34.08 14.72 8.25
C TYR A 86 -33.24 15.99 8.19
N GLN A 87 -32.09 16.01 8.87
CA GLN A 87 -31.18 17.15 8.90
C GLN A 87 -30.66 17.54 7.50
N ASN A 88 -30.46 16.56 6.61
CA ASN A 88 -29.93 16.79 5.27
C ASN A 88 -31.00 16.79 4.17
N ARG A 89 -32.30 16.87 4.52
CA ARG A 89 -33.40 16.72 3.55
C ARG A 89 -33.34 17.77 2.44
N GLN A 90 -33.13 19.03 2.80
CA GLN A 90 -33.11 20.14 1.84
C GLN A 90 -31.90 20.01 0.90
N GLN A 91 -30.73 19.72 1.44
CA GLN A 91 -29.51 19.49 0.66
C GLN A 91 -29.66 18.31 -0.31
N LYS A 92 -30.32 17.21 0.11
CA LYS A 92 -30.62 16.08 -0.79
C LYS A 92 -31.55 16.49 -1.92
N ALA A 93 -32.64 17.18 -1.60
CA ALA A 93 -33.60 17.64 -2.60
C ALA A 93 -32.96 18.62 -3.59
N GLU A 94 -32.09 19.53 -3.11
CA GLU A 94 -31.31 20.43 -3.94
C GLU A 94 -30.32 19.67 -4.84
N ARG A 95 -29.56 18.70 -4.32
CA ARG A 95 -28.67 17.85 -5.14
C ARG A 95 -29.43 17.08 -6.22
N SER A 96 -30.60 16.56 -5.89
CA SER A 96 -31.48 15.87 -6.85
C SER A 96 -31.98 16.83 -7.93
N ARG A 97 -32.44 18.03 -7.55
CA ARG A 97 -32.83 19.09 -8.49
C ARG A 97 -31.66 19.51 -9.39
N ASN A 98 -30.51 19.81 -8.83
CA ASN A 98 -29.31 20.21 -9.59
C ASN A 98 -28.82 19.10 -10.53
N ARG A 99 -29.07 17.84 -10.21
CA ARG A 99 -28.79 16.71 -11.11
C ARG A 99 -29.84 16.59 -12.22
N ALA A 100 -31.11 16.87 -11.95
CA ALA A 100 -32.17 16.89 -12.96
C ALA A 100 -32.04 18.07 -13.93
N VAL A 101 -31.63 19.24 -13.44
CA VAL A 101 -31.43 20.46 -14.25
C VAL A 101 -30.26 20.31 -15.23
N SER A 102 -29.19 19.61 -14.85
CA SER A 102 -28.08 19.34 -15.76
C SER A 102 -27.48 17.95 -15.49
N PRO A 103 -28.06 16.90 -16.09
CA PRO A 103 -27.61 15.53 -15.95
C PRO A 103 -26.15 15.35 -16.40
N GLU A 104 -25.76 15.98 -17.50
CA GLU A 104 -24.41 15.88 -18.09
C GLU A 104 -23.37 16.49 -17.16
N ALA A 105 -23.65 17.67 -16.58
CA ALA A 105 -22.76 18.30 -15.62
C ALA A 105 -22.66 17.51 -14.30
N ALA A 106 -23.73 16.83 -13.88
CA ALA A 106 -23.69 15.94 -12.73
C ALA A 106 -22.79 14.71 -13.00
N VAL A 107 -22.93 14.06 -14.16
CA VAL A 107 -22.08 12.94 -14.57
C VAL A 107 -20.61 13.38 -14.67
N ARG A 108 -20.33 14.55 -15.27
CA ARG A 108 -18.97 15.10 -15.37
C ARG A 108 -18.35 15.31 -13.99
N ARG A 109 -19.10 15.90 -13.04
CA ARG A 109 -18.65 16.11 -11.65
C ARG A 109 -18.37 14.79 -10.95
N ASP A 110 -19.24 13.79 -11.11
CA ASP A 110 -19.05 12.50 -10.46
C ASP A 110 -17.85 11.74 -11.03
N ARG A 111 -17.64 11.77 -12.35
CA ARG A 111 -16.41 11.27 -12.99
C ARG A 111 -15.16 11.97 -12.44
N ALA A 112 -15.18 13.30 -12.34
CA ALA A 112 -14.06 14.08 -11.80
C ALA A 112 -13.75 13.72 -10.34
N LYS A 113 -14.76 13.46 -9.50
CA LYS A 113 -14.55 12.98 -8.12
C LYS A 113 -13.81 11.64 -8.09
N VAL A 114 -14.19 10.69 -8.95
CA VAL A 114 -13.54 9.38 -9.04
C VAL A 114 -12.07 9.53 -9.45
N VAL A 115 -11.80 10.33 -10.49
CA VAL A 115 -10.43 10.62 -10.95
C VAL A 115 -9.59 11.23 -9.83
N ARG A 116 -10.09 12.29 -9.17
CA ARG A 116 -9.40 12.94 -8.05
C ARG A 116 -9.12 11.97 -6.90
N ALA A 117 -10.08 11.10 -6.57
CA ALA A 117 -9.88 10.09 -5.53
C ALA A 117 -8.80 9.07 -5.92
N LYS A 118 -8.76 8.62 -7.18
CA LYS A 118 -7.72 7.74 -7.70
C LYS A 118 -6.34 8.40 -7.63
N GLU A 119 -6.23 9.65 -8.07
CA GLU A 119 -4.99 10.43 -7.99
C GLU A 119 -4.54 10.69 -6.55
N SER A 120 -5.47 10.97 -5.63
CA SER A 120 -5.16 11.16 -4.21
C SER A 120 -4.61 9.88 -3.61
N ARG A 121 -5.20 8.72 -3.93
CA ARG A 121 -4.68 7.41 -3.50
C ARG A 121 -3.32 7.14 -4.11
N ALA A 122 -3.14 7.40 -5.41
CA ALA A 122 -1.87 7.24 -6.10
C ALA A 122 -0.75 8.10 -5.48
N ARG A 123 -1.08 9.34 -5.10
CA ARG A 123 -0.17 10.23 -4.35
C ARG A 123 0.14 9.70 -2.96
N ALA A 124 -0.87 9.26 -2.22
CA ALA A 124 -0.67 8.66 -0.88
C ALA A 124 0.14 7.36 -0.95
N SER A 125 0.09 6.64 -2.07
CA SER A 125 0.89 5.42 -2.31
C SER A 125 2.27 5.68 -2.91
N ARG A 126 2.62 6.93 -3.25
CA ARG A 126 3.98 7.31 -3.66
C ARG A 126 4.75 7.70 -2.40
N PRO A 127 5.74 6.91 -1.99
CA PRO A 127 6.42 7.12 -0.72
C PRO A 127 7.48 8.25 -0.80
N TYR A 128 7.74 8.75 -2.01
CA TYR A 128 8.60 9.91 -2.30
C TYR A 128 7.83 10.97 -3.10
N LYS A 129 8.17 12.25 -2.87
CA LYS A 129 7.58 13.42 -3.55
C LYS A 129 8.25 13.63 -4.90
N SER A 130 7.58 14.33 -5.82
CA SER A 130 8.14 14.65 -7.14
C SER A 130 9.49 15.40 -7.06
N ARG A 131 9.68 16.23 -6.03
CA ARG A 131 10.96 16.92 -5.78
C ARG A 131 12.12 15.97 -5.49
N ASP A 132 11.85 14.83 -4.85
CA ASP A 132 12.89 13.90 -4.46
C ASP A 132 13.44 13.18 -5.72
N LEU A 133 12.58 12.93 -6.71
CA LEU A 133 12.99 12.40 -8.01
C LEU A 133 13.87 13.37 -8.81
N ILE A 134 13.65 14.68 -8.66
CA ILE A 134 14.52 15.71 -9.28
C ILE A 134 15.92 15.65 -8.66
N VAL A 135 16.00 15.51 -7.33
CA VAL A 135 17.29 15.38 -6.62
C VAL A 135 18.03 14.12 -7.08
N ILE A 136 17.34 12.98 -7.17
CA ILE A 136 17.93 11.73 -7.67
C ILE A 136 18.37 11.86 -9.13
N ALA A 137 17.54 12.46 -9.99
CA ALA A 137 17.90 12.72 -11.39
C ALA A 137 19.16 13.59 -11.51
N GLY A 138 19.27 14.63 -10.67
CA GLY A 138 20.45 15.49 -10.61
C GLY A 138 21.71 14.73 -10.18
N ARG A 139 21.61 13.89 -9.13
CA ARG A 139 22.71 13.01 -8.69
C ARG A 139 23.15 12.01 -9.78
N GLN A 140 22.19 11.53 -10.58
CA GLN A 140 22.44 10.61 -11.69
C GLN A 140 22.74 11.32 -13.02
N GLN A 141 22.80 12.65 -13.03
CA GLN A 141 23.05 13.47 -14.23
C GLN A 141 22.11 13.16 -15.42
N GLY A 142 20.89 12.66 -15.15
CA GLY A 142 19.94 12.27 -16.20
C GLY A 142 20.23 10.92 -16.90
N PHE A 143 21.12 10.10 -16.33
CA PHE A 143 21.44 8.76 -16.86
C PHE A 143 20.78 7.65 -16.03
N CYS A 144 20.51 6.52 -16.69
CA CYS A 144 20.02 5.30 -16.04
C CYS A 144 21.08 4.76 -15.06
N TYR A 145 20.66 4.49 -13.81
CA TYR A 145 21.54 3.97 -12.76
C TYR A 145 22.27 2.67 -13.14
N TYR A 146 21.68 1.84 -14.00
CA TYR A 146 22.23 0.53 -14.38
C TYR A 146 23.04 0.57 -15.67
N CYS A 147 22.43 0.94 -16.80
CA CYS A 147 23.10 0.89 -18.10
C CYS A 147 23.87 2.18 -18.45
N GLN A 148 23.77 3.22 -17.63
CA GLN A 148 24.41 4.52 -17.84
C GLN A 148 24.10 5.17 -19.20
N ARG A 149 22.98 4.78 -19.84
CA ARG A 149 22.45 5.45 -21.04
C ARG A 149 21.55 6.61 -20.63
N PRO A 150 21.54 7.71 -21.40
CA PRO A 150 20.66 8.83 -21.13
C PRO A 150 19.19 8.39 -21.23
N PHE A 151 18.35 8.99 -20.41
CA PHE A 151 16.91 8.79 -20.54
C PHE A 151 16.38 9.48 -21.80
N ASP A 152 15.57 8.78 -22.58
CA ASP A 152 14.64 9.38 -23.53
C ASP A 152 13.26 9.48 -22.85
N PHE A 153 12.43 10.47 -23.16
CA PHE A 153 11.10 10.56 -22.54
C PHE A 153 10.07 9.64 -23.22
N ALA A 154 10.52 8.61 -23.95
CA ALA A 154 9.69 7.73 -24.77
C ALA A 154 10.24 6.28 -24.79
N GLY A 155 9.44 5.29 -25.18
CA GLY A 155 9.95 3.93 -25.41
C GLY A 155 10.58 3.24 -24.18
N LEU A 156 11.63 2.44 -24.42
CA LEU A 156 12.27 1.57 -23.44
C LEU A 156 13.33 2.28 -22.58
N SER A 157 13.86 3.42 -23.03
CA SER A 157 14.83 4.20 -22.24
C SER A 157 14.13 5.20 -21.30
N ARG A 158 12.79 5.25 -21.27
CA ARG A 158 12.02 6.11 -20.36
C ARG A 158 12.37 5.90 -18.89
N PRO A 159 12.50 6.99 -18.10
CA PRO A 159 12.87 6.89 -16.70
C PRO A 159 11.72 6.29 -15.89
N THR A 160 12.07 5.34 -15.04
CA THR A 160 11.19 4.71 -14.04
C THR A 160 11.89 4.74 -12.69
N VAL A 161 11.11 4.65 -11.63
CA VAL A 161 11.66 4.55 -10.28
C VAL A 161 11.86 3.09 -9.92
N ASP A 162 13.04 2.75 -9.46
CA ASP A 162 13.39 1.40 -9.01
C ASP A 162 13.99 1.44 -7.61
N HIS A 163 13.82 0.33 -6.90
CA HIS A 163 14.41 0.11 -5.58
C HIS A 163 15.72 -0.67 -5.71
N ARG A 164 16.83 -0.13 -5.20
CA ARG A 164 18.15 -0.80 -5.22
C ARG A 164 18.05 -2.18 -4.58
N THR A 165 17.46 -2.27 -3.41
CA THR A 165 16.98 -3.51 -2.81
C THR A 165 15.48 -3.59 -3.06
N PRO A 166 14.96 -4.60 -3.78
CA PRO A 166 13.52 -4.72 -4.03
C PRO A 166 12.70 -4.80 -2.74
N LYS A 167 11.46 -4.28 -2.76
CA LYS A 167 10.53 -4.40 -1.62
C LYS A 167 10.33 -5.83 -1.14
N ALA A 168 10.29 -6.79 -2.06
CA ALA A 168 10.19 -8.21 -1.74
C ALA A 168 11.38 -8.75 -0.93
N ARG A 169 12.51 -8.02 -0.93
CA ARG A 169 13.74 -8.33 -0.20
C ARG A 169 14.04 -7.33 0.92
N GLY A 170 13.02 -6.64 1.41
CA GLY A 170 13.16 -5.69 2.53
C GLY A 170 13.66 -4.31 2.15
N GLY A 171 13.61 -3.95 0.85
CA GLY A 171 13.88 -2.59 0.43
C GLY A 171 12.91 -1.56 1.00
N THR A 172 13.45 -0.49 1.57
CA THR A 172 12.66 0.64 2.06
C THR A 172 12.30 1.60 0.94
N ASP A 173 11.39 2.52 1.22
CA ASP A 173 11.10 3.63 0.32
C ASP A 173 11.97 4.87 0.57
N ASP A 174 13.01 4.73 1.39
CA ASP A 174 13.96 5.81 1.69
C ASP A 174 14.73 6.19 0.42
N LEU A 175 15.03 7.47 0.26
CA LEU A 175 15.66 7.99 -0.95
C LEU A 175 16.98 7.32 -1.30
N ASP A 176 17.72 6.79 -0.32
CA ASP A 176 18.98 6.09 -0.55
C ASP A 176 18.81 4.70 -1.20
N ASN A 177 17.61 4.12 -1.06
CA ASN A 177 17.21 2.89 -1.73
C ASN A 177 16.49 3.15 -3.07
N ILE A 178 16.25 4.41 -3.44
CA ILE A 178 15.55 4.78 -4.67
C ILE A 178 16.53 5.27 -5.73
N VAL A 179 16.41 4.73 -6.93
CA VAL A 179 17.17 5.18 -8.11
C VAL A 179 16.23 5.37 -9.30
N LEU A 180 16.69 6.14 -10.29
CA LEU A 180 16.05 6.19 -11.60
C LEU A 180 16.71 5.15 -12.53
N ALA A 181 15.90 4.25 -13.06
CA ALA A 181 16.30 3.24 -14.03
C ALA A 181 15.42 3.33 -15.27
N CYS A 182 15.97 3.05 -16.44
CA CYS A 182 15.15 2.98 -17.64
C CYS A 182 14.20 1.77 -17.57
N LEU A 183 13.08 1.82 -18.29
CA LEU A 183 12.09 0.74 -18.28
C LEU A 183 12.72 -0.63 -18.58
N ASN A 184 13.60 -0.70 -19.58
CA ASN A 184 14.27 -1.96 -19.95
C ASN A 184 15.10 -2.54 -18.79
N CYS A 185 15.98 -1.74 -18.19
CA CYS A 185 16.82 -2.19 -17.08
C CYS A 185 15.98 -2.57 -15.86
N ASN A 186 14.97 -1.77 -15.53
CA ASN A 186 14.10 -2.05 -14.39
C ASN A 186 13.35 -3.39 -14.56
N GLN A 187 12.82 -3.66 -15.76
CA GLN A 187 12.18 -4.95 -16.07
C GLN A 187 13.16 -6.12 -16.02
N ARG A 188 14.37 -5.97 -16.60
CA ARG A 188 15.42 -7.01 -16.59
C ARG A 188 15.93 -7.30 -15.17
N LYS A 189 16.04 -6.29 -14.31
CA LYS A 189 16.47 -6.45 -12.91
C LYS A 189 15.54 -7.37 -12.13
N GLY A 190 14.23 -7.14 -12.26
CA GLY A 190 13.22 -7.93 -11.55
C GLY A 190 13.49 -7.98 -10.04
N PRO A 191 13.57 -9.17 -9.41
CA PRO A 191 13.75 -9.33 -7.97
C PRO A 191 15.23 -9.26 -7.49
N LYS A 192 16.18 -8.96 -8.38
CA LYS A 192 17.60 -8.83 -8.01
C LYS A 192 17.84 -7.54 -7.24
N THR A 193 18.85 -7.51 -6.37
CA THR A 193 19.38 -6.24 -5.85
C THR A 193 20.11 -5.48 -6.95
N ALA A 194 20.40 -4.19 -6.72
CA ALA A 194 21.18 -3.37 -7.63
C ALA A 194 22.54 -4.01 -7.91
N ASP A 195 23.22 -4.49 -6.86
CA ASP A 195 24.55 -5.08 -6.96
C ASP A 195 24.51 -6.42 -7.71
N GLU A 196 23.51 -7.26 -7.43
CA GLU A 196 23.30 -8.52 -8.16
C GLU A 196 22.98 -8.27 -9.64
N PHE A 197 22.17 -7.25 -9.95
CA PHE A 197 21.86 -6.92 -11.33
C PHE A 197 23.06 -6.30 -12.06
N GLN A 198 23.87 -5.48 -11.38
CA GLN A 198 25.12 -4.97 -11.93
C GLN A 198 26.15 -6.09 -12.16
N ALA A 199 26.23 -7.09 -11.27
CA ALA A 199 27.00 -8.30 -11.52
C ALA A 199 26.48 -9.05 -12.76
N TYR A 200 25.17 -9.25 -12.86
CA TYR A 200 24.54 -9.88 -14.02
C TYR A 200 24.83 -9.14 -15.33
N LEU A 201 24.78 -7.80 -15.36
CA LEU A 201 25.11 -7.02 -16.56
C LEU A 201 26.60 -7.10 -16.94
N ARG A 202 27.50 -7.34 -15.98
CA ARG A 202 28.92 -7.56 -16.27
C ARG A 202 29.17 -8.94 -16.88
N GLU A 203 28.38 -9.93 -16.47
CA GLU A 203 28.46 -11.31 -16.97
C GLU A 203 27.73 -11.48 -18.32
N TYR A 204 26.62 -10.75 -18.52
CA TYR A 204 25.75 -10.82 -19.70
C TYR A 204 25.41 -9.41 -20.25
N PRO A 205 26.37 -8.74 -20.93
CA PRO A 205 26.21 -7.37 -21.43
C PRO A 205 25.04 -7.18 -22.41
#